data_AF-A0A4S3JIU7-F1
#
_entry.id   AF-A0A4S3JIU7-F1
#
_cell.length_a   1.000
_cell.length_b   1.000
_cell.length_c   1.000
_cell.angle_alpha   90.00
_cell.angle_beta   90.00
_cell.angle_gamma   90.00
#
_symmetry.space_group_name_H-M   'P 1'
#
loop_
_entity.id
_entity.type
_entity.pdbx_description
1 polymer ?
#
loop_
_entity_poly.entity_id
_entity_poly.type
_entity_poly.pdbx_seq_one_letter_code
_entity_poly.pdbx_strand_id
1 'polypeptide(L)'
;MTDFDHVVCFAAFQFLDPVHLTACLARMFMVARKSVTAIHEDLSDTYIENMKKRNGELCTNFNHISTLEEFGVPKGWKQVLMKHFPLYDNPNIGEVVYGFAIRFERA
;
A
#
# COMPACT_ATOMS: atom_id res chain seq x y z
N MET A 1 -2.31 -23.83 -8.13
CA MET A 1 -2.06 -24.05 -6.69
C MET A 1 -1.91 -22.67 -6.08
N THR A 2 -2.64 -22.37 -5.01
CA THR A 2 -2.48 -21.13 -4.24
C THR A 2 -1.60 -21.45 -3.04
N ASP A 3 -0.38 -20.92 -3.03
CA ASP A 3 0.69 -21.44 -2.17
C ASP A 3 0.68 -20.83 -0.76
N PHE A 4 -0.07 -19.75 -0.53
CA PHE A 4 -0.04 -18.99 0.72
C PHE A 4 -1.44 -18.82 1.31
N ASP A 5 -1.59 -19.05 2.61
CA ASP A 5 -2.85 -18.77 3.31
C ASP A 5 -3.14 -17.27 3.37
N HIS A 6 -2.11 -16.50 3.72
CA HIS A 6 -2.19 -15.07 3.91
C HIS A 6 -1.04 -14.41 3.16
N VAL A 7 -1.33 -13.34 2.43
CA VAL A 7 -0.31 -12.49 1.81
C VAL A 7 -0.37 -11.14 2.50
N VAL A 8 0.77 -10.67 2.99
CA VAL A 8 0.88 -9.40 3.70
C VAL A 8 1.95 -8.52 3.08
N CYS A 9 1.70 -7.22 3.06
CA CYS A 9 2.68 -6.21 2.69
C CYS A 9 2.56 -5.04 3.66
N PHE A 10 3.57 -4.82 4.49
CA PHE A 10 3.60 -3.68 5.39
C PHE A 10 4.74 -2.77 4.96
N ALA A 11 4.38 -1.58 4.47
CA ALA A 11 5.31 -0.49 4.16
C ALA A 11 6.32 -0.74 3.02
N ALA A 12 5.83 -0.89 1.80
CA ALA A 12 6.69 -0.95 0.61
C ALA A 12 6.02 -0.45 -0.69
N PHE A 13 4.69 -0.34 -0.70
CA PHE A 13 3.97 0.02 -1.92
C PHE A 13 4.31 1.41 -2.43
N GLN A 14 4.65 2.35 -1.53
CA GLN A 14 5.14 3.66 -1.90
C GLN A 14 6.35 3.66 -2.86
N PHE A 15 7.09 2.55 -3.04
CA PHE A 15 8.21 2.47 -3.98
C PHE A 15 7.85 1.91 -5.36
N LEU A 16 6.61 1.46 -5.55
CA LEU A 16 6.15 0.95 -6.83
C LEU A 16 5.47 2.09 -7.59
N ASP A 17 5.77 2.23 -8.89
CA ASP A 17 4.89 3.06 -9.70
C ASP A 17 3.49 2.40 -9.81
N PRO A 18 2.45 3.17 -10.22
CA PRO A 18 1.08 2.67 -10.23
C PRO A 18 0.87 1.37 -11.03
N VAL A 19 1.60 1.17 -12.15
CA VAL A 19 1.46 -0.04 -12.97
C VAL A 19 1.98 -1.26 -12.21
N HIS A 20 3.14 -1.14 -11.59
CA HIS A 20 3.71 -2.21 -10.78
C HIS A 20 2.90 -2.48 -9.52
N LEU A 21 2.31 -1.45 -8.89
CA LEU A 21 1.41 -1.63 -7.76
C LEU A 21 0.19 -2.47 -8.14
N THR A 22 -0.52 -2.11 -9.22
CA THR A 22 -1.71 -2.85 -9.66
C THR A 22 -1.36 -4.31 -9.97
N ALA A 23 -0.24 -4.56 -10.66
CA ALA A 23 0.23 -5.91 -10.93
C ALA A 23 0.57 -6.69 -9.65
N CYS A 24 1.21 -6.03 -8.67
CA CYS A 24 1.53 -6.60 -7.37
C CYS A 24 0.27 -6.99 -6.61
N LEU A 25 -0.69 -6.06 -6.46
CA LEU A 25 -1.98 -6.30 -5.80
C LEU A 25 -2.71 -7.47 -6.47
N ALA A 26 -2.86 -7.46 -7.79
CA ALA A 26 -3.48 -8.56 -8.53
C ALA A 26 -2.81 -9.91 -8.22
N ARG A 27 -1.46 -9.95 -8.22
CA ARG A 27 -0.72 -11.17 -7.90
C ARG A 27 -0.95 -11.63 -6.45
N MET A 28 -1.03 -10.72 -5.50
CA MET A 28 -1.34 -11.07 -4.10
C MET A 28 -2.68 -11.79 -3.99
N PHE A 29 -3.72 -11.29 -4.65
CA PHE A 29 -5.04 -11.95 -4.68
C PHE A 29 -5.03 -13.29 -5.41
N MET A 30 -4.22 -13.43 -6.46
CA MET A 30 -4.09 -14.69 -7.21
C MET A 30 -3.46 -15.81 -6.39
N VAL A 31 -2.51 -15.49 -5.49
CA VAL A 31 -1.77 -16.52 -4.72
C VAL A 31 -2.29 -16.75 -3.31
N ALA A 32 -3.06 -15.80 -2.75
CA ALA A 32 -3.64 -15.91 -1.42
C ALA A 32 -4.86 -16.84 -1.36
N ARG A 33 -4.91 -17.72 -0.34
CA ARG A 33 -6.07 -18.60 -0.08
C ARG A 33 -7.13 -17.97 0.81
N LYS A 34 -6.74 -17.21 1.83
CA LYS A 34 -7.65 -16.75 2.89
C LYS A 34 -7.70 -15.24 3.02
N SER A 35 -6.55 -14.56 3.08
CA SER A 35 -6.55 -13.10 3.24
C SER A 35 -5.41 -12.39 2.51
N VAL A 36 -5.67 -11.14 2.16
CA VAL A 36 -4.65 -10.15 1.77
C VAL A 36 -4.71 -9.01 2.79
N THR A 37 -3.56 -8.59 3.32
CA THR A 37 -3.49 -7.48 4.29
C THR A 37 -2.37 -6.54 3.91
N ALA A 38 -2.65 -5.23 3.90
CA ALA A 38 -1.69 -4.25 3.43
C ALA A 38 -1.66 -2.94 4.21
N ILE A 39 -0.43 -2.44 4.28
CA ILE A 39 0.07 -1.09 4.50
C ILE A 39 0.00 -0.13 3.30
N HIS A 40 -0.87 0.87 3.23
CA HIS A 40 -0.69 1.97 2.26
C HIS A 40 -0.37 3.27 2.99
N GLU A 41 0.82 3.83 2.75
CA GLU A 41 1.18 5.14 3.27
C GLU A 41 0.39 6.25 2.56
N ASP A 42 -0.13 7.20 3.35
CA ASP A 42 -0.77 8.41 2.86
C ASP A 42 0.26 9.55 2.92
N LEU A 43 1.10 9.61 1.88
CA LEU A 43 2.24 10.52 1.81
C LEU A 43 1.84 11.87 1.23
N SER A 44 2.26 12.96 1.86
CA SER A 44 2.08 14.30 1.31
C SER A 44 3.00 14.52 0.09
N ASP A 45 2.60 15.42 -0.82
CA ASP A 45 3.48 15.84 -1.92
C ASP A 45 4.80 16.41 -1.40
N THR A 46 4.76 17.14 -0.28
CA THR A 46 5.93 17.66 0.42
C THR A 46 6.89 16.55 0.85
N TYR A 47 6.38 15.44 1.40
CA TYR A 47 7.19 14.27 1.74
C TYR A 47 7.90 13.74 0.50
N ILE A 48 7.15 13.52 -0.58
CA ILE A 48 7.65 12.91 -1.82
C ILE A 48 8.74 13.81 -2.44
N GLU A 49 8.50 15.12 -2.52
CA GLU A 49 9.48 16.07 -3.02
C GLU A 49 10.76 16.12 -2.16
N ASN A 50 10.62 16.08 -0.84
CA ASN A 50 11.77 16.07 0.07
C ASN A 50 12.60 14.79 -0.08
N MET A 51 11.95 13.64 -0.23
CA MET A 51 12.64 12.37 -0.47
C MET A 51 13.38 12.38 -1.81
N LYS A 52 12.76 12.91 -2.88
CA LYS A 52 13.43 13.09 -4.18
C LYS A 52 14.65 14.01 -4.08
N LYS A 53 14.53 15.17 -3.41
CA LYS A 53 15.65 16.11 -3.20
C LYS A 53 16.80 15.47 -2.44
N ARG A 54 16.50 14.61 -1.47
CA ARG A 54 17.51 13.98 -0.60
C ARG A 54 18.18 12.76 -1.23
N ASN A 55 17.40 11.93 -1.93
CA ASN A 55 17.85 10.60 -2.40
C ASN A 55 18.05 10.53 -3.92
N GLY A 56 17.70 11.60 -4.64
CA GLY A 56 17.75 11.67 -6.10
C GLY A 56 16.49 11.09 -6.77
N GLU A 57 16.33 11.38 -8.07
CA GLU A 57 15.14 11.01 -8.86
C GLU A 57 14.89 9.49 -8.95
N LEU A 58 15.95 8.68 -8.81
CA LEU A 58 15.87 7.22 -8.86
C LEU A 58 15.25 6.59 -7.60
N CYS A 59 15.09 7.36 -6.52
CA CYS A 59 14.48 6.90 -5.27
C CYS A 59 13.26 7.77 -4.98
N THR A 60 12.17 7.48 -5.70
CA THR A 60 10.90 8.20 -5.60
C THR A 60 9.87 7.40 -4.81
N ASN A 61 9.11 8.12 -3.99
CA ASN A 61 7.90 7.62 -3.36
C ASN A 61 6.65 8.03 -4.14
N PHE A 62 5.61 7.20 -4.07
CA PHE A 62 4.31 7.43 -4.66
C PHE A 62 3.23 7.38 -3.58
N ASN A 63 2.26 8.30 -3.64
CA ASN A 63 1.02 8.18 -2.89
C ASN A 63 0.01 7.38 -3.74
N HIS A 64 -0.53 6.31 -3.16
CA HIS A 64 -1.44 5.38 -3.84
C HIS A 64 -2.85 5.35 -3.26
N ILE A 65 -3.24 6.34 -2.46
CA ILE A 65 -4.57 6.35 -1.86
C ILE A 65 -5.66 6.36 -2.94
N SER A 66 -5.52 7.18 -3.99
CA SER A 66 -6.45 7.16 -5.12
C SER A 66 -6.47 5.81 -5.85
N THR A 67 -5.30 5.22 -6.10
CA THR A 67 -5.21 3.89 -6.74
C THR A 67 -5.87 2.80 -5.90
N LEU A 68 -5.79 2.89 -4.57
CA LEU A 68 -6.42 1.96 -3.66
C LEU A 68 -7.96 2.08 -3.70
N GLU A 69 -8.48 3.30 -3.76
CA GLU A 69 -9.91 3.56 -3.92
C GLU A 69 -10.44 3.04 -5.27
N GLU A 70 -9.66 3.21 -6.34
CA GLU A 70 -10.01 2.76 -7.70
C GLU A 70 -9.89 1.25 -7.91
N PHE A 71 -8.98 0.56 -7.21
CA PHE A 71 -8.73 -0.88 -7.38
C PHE A 71 -9.98 -1.73 -7.10
N GLY A 72 -10.83 -1.28 -6.18
CA GLY A 72 -12.06 -1.96 -5.80
C GLY A 72 -11.82 -3.31 -5.12
N VAL A 73 -12.83 -4.18 -5.15
CA VAL A 73 -12.79 -5.50 -4.50
C VAL A 73 -12.88 -6.61 -5.56
N PRO A 74 -11.84 -7.46 -5.70
CA PRO A 74 -11.89 -8.58 -6.65
C PRO A 74 -13.05 -9.55 -6.37
N LYS A 75 -13.60 -10.17 -7.42
CA LYS A 75 -14.67 -11.17 -7.29
C LYS A 75 -14.27 -12.32 -6.37
N GLY A 76 -15.15 -12.69 -5.43
CA GLY A 76 -14.91 -13.74 -4.44
C GLY A 76 -14.08 -13.28 -3.23
N TRP A 77 -13.84 -11.98 -3.10
CA TRP A 77 -13.22 -11.37 -1.95
C TRP A 77 -14.16 -10.35 -1.31
N LYS A 78 -13.91 -10.05 -0.03
CA LYS A 78 -14.59 -9.03 0.74
C LYS A 78 -13.56 -8.17 1.45
N GLN A 79 -13.70 -6.85 1.38
CA GLN A 79 -12.94 -5.95 2.23
C GLN A 79 -13.55 -5.93 3.63
N VAL A 80 -12.80 -6.41 4.62
CA VAL A 80 -13.22 -6.51 6.02
C VAL A 80 -12.60 -5.44 6.91
N LEU A 81 -11.56 -4.74 6.41
CA LEU A 81 -10.93 -3.63 7.09
C LEU A 81 -10.51 -2.55 6.08
N MET A 82 -10.82 -1.30 6.42
CA MET A 82 -10.17 -0.11 5.90
C MET A 82 -10.07 0.88 7.06
N LYS A 83 -8.87 1.09 7.58
CA LYS A 83 -8.65 1.95 8.74
C LYS A 83 -7.52 2.93 8.47
N HIS A 84 -7.83 4.21 8.54
CA HIS A 84 -6.84 5.29 8.54
C HIS A 84 -6.26 5.47 9.95
N PHE A 85 -4.93 5.55 10.07
CA PHE A 85 -4.25 5.67 11.36
C PHE A 85 -2.84 6.26 11.22
N PRO A 86 -2.28 6.88 12.29
CA PRO A 86 -0.89 7.32 12.28
C PRO A 86 0.04 6.10 12.24
N LEU A 87 1.00 6.09 11.31
CA LEU A 87 1.98 5.02 11.16
C LEU A 87 3.23 5.28 12.00
N TYR A 88 3.85 6.44 11.81
CA TYR A 88 5.07 6.83 12.50
C TYR A 88 5.30 8.34 12.43
N ASP A 89 6.01 8.88 13.42
CA ASP A 89 6.60 10.22 13.35
C ASP A 89 7.86 10.15 12.48
N ASN A 90 7.92 10.90 11.38
CA ASN A 90 9.14 10.97 10.57
C ASN A 90 10.13 11.96 11.22
N PRO A 91 11.24 11.50 11.81
CA PRO A 91 12.18 12.39 12.51
C PRO A 91 12.94 13.31 11.55
N ASN A 92 12.96 13.02 10.24
CA ASN A 92 13.69 13.80 9.26
C ASN A 92 12.90 15.00 8.72
N ILE A 93 11.57 14.89 8.72
CA ILE A 93 10.68 15.91 8.14
C ILE A 93 9.85 16.59 9.25
N GLY A 94 9.78 15.99 10.44
CA GLY A 94 9.03 16.55 11.58
C GLY A 94 7.52 16.44 11.40
N GLU A 95 7.05 15.48 10.61
CA GLU A 95 5.63 15.24 10.34
C GLU A 95 5.22 13.82 10.73
N VAL A 96 3.95 13.66 11.10
CA VAL A 96 3.33 12.34 11.30
C VAL A 96 2.98 11.78 9.93
N VAL A 97 3.51 10.62 9.59
CA VAL A 97 3.09 9.87 8.41
C VAL A 97 1.87 9.04 8.78
N TYR A 98 0.79 9.24 8.02
CA TYR A 98 -0.43 8.48 8.15
C TYR A 98 -0.47 7.34 7.12
N GLY A 99 -1.43 6.43 7.30
CA GLY A 99 -1.71 5.43 6.29
C GLY A 99 -2.97 4.63 6.56
N PHE A 100 -3.25 3.73 5.62
CA PHE A 100 -4.41 2.85 5.63
C PHE A 100 -3.98 1.41 5.87
N ALA A 101 -4.53 0.81 6.92
CA ALA A 101 -4.54 -0.64 7.08
C ALA A 101 -5.76 -1.19 6.36
N ILE A 102 -5.51 -2.03 5.35
CA ILE A 102 -6.55 -2.70 4.59
C ILE A 102 -6.47 -4.21 4.76
N ARG A 103 -7.63 -4.85 4.81
CA ARG A 103 -7.73 -6.30 4.84
C ARG A 103 -8.86 -6.79 3.95
N PHE A 104 -8.53 -7.78 3.14
CA PHE A 104 -9.47 -8.55 2.36
C PHE A 104 -9.46 -9.99 2.82
N GLU A 105 -10.63 -10.61 2.86
CA GLU A 105 -10.81 -12.02 3.14
C GLU A 105 -11.60 -12.67 2.00
N ARG A 106 -11.31 -13.94 1.73
CA ARG A 106 -12.04 -14.70 0.72
C ARG A 106 -13.47 -14.94 1.22
N ALA A 107 -14.45 -14.65 0.36
CA ALA A 107 -15.88 -14.78 0.66
C ALA A 107 -16.33 -16.25 0.68
#